data_AF-A0A1Z5RCQ4-F1
#
_entry.id   AF-A0A1Z5RCQ4-F1
#
_cell.length_a   1.000
_cell.length_b   1.000
_cell.length_c   1.000
_cell.angle_alpha   90.00
_cell.angle_beta   90.00
_cell.angle_gamma   90.00
#
_symmetry.space_group_name_H-M   'P 1'
#
loop_
_entity.id
_entity.type
_entity.pdbx_description
1 polymer ?
#
loop_
_entity_poly.entity_id
_entity_poly.type
_entity_poly.pdbx_seq_one_letter_code
_entity_poly.pdbx_strand_id
1 'polypeptide(L)'
;MVLKRAAAECPKKVAGLMDLVNLPTQLREFAGGRSQMSHISFFLRVWSYIKDNKLQDPTNRNIVKCDEKLKTVLLGKSKVELSELPMIVKLHFPRFPR
;
A
#
# COMPACT_ATOMS: atom_id res chain seq x y z
N MET A 1 0.01 6.30 -18.88
CA MET A 1 -0.98 5.45 -19.57
C MET A 1 -0.61 3.95 -19.53
N VAL A 2 0.00 3.44 -18.45
CA VAL A 2 0.55 2.05 -18.42
C VAL A 2 -0.32 1.08 -17.60
N LEU A 3 -1.26 1.58 -16.79
CA LEU A 3 -2.11 0.72 -15.95
C LEU A 3 -3.25 0.02 -16.71
N LYS A 4 -3.47 0.37 -17.99
CA LYS A 4 -4.58 -0.14 -18.80
C LYS A 4 -4.31 -1.49 -19.49
N ARG A 5 -3.06 -1.97 -19.53
CA ARG A 5 -2.71 -3.17 -20.33
C ARG A 5 -2.67 -4.49 -19.53
N ALA A 6 -2.49 -4.45 -18.20
CA ALA A 6 -2.38 -5.68 -17.39
C ALA A 6 -3.74 -6.30 -17.01
N ALA A 7 -4.87 -5.62 -17.25
CA ALA A 7 -6.20 -6.14 -16.91
C ALA A 7 -6.71 -7.21 -17.89
N ALA A 8 -6.11 -7.31 -19.09
CA ALA A 8 -6.58 -8.18 -20.17
C ALA A 8 -6.16 -9.64 -20.00
N GLU A 9 -5.10 -9.94 -19.25
CA GLU A 9 -4.47 -11.27 -19.28
C GLU A 9 -4.88 -12.19 -18.10
N CYS A 10 -5.42 -11.66 -16.99
CA CYS A 10 -5.88 -12.45 -15.83
C CYS A 10 -7.02 -11.75 -15.04
N PRO A 11 -8.21 -11.54 -15.63
CA PRO A 11 -9.25 -10.66 -15.10
C PRO A 11 -9.73 -11.01 -13.68
N LYS A 12 -9.77 -12.30 -13.32
CA LYS A 12 -10.32 -12.75 -12.01
C LYS A 12 -9.39 -12.47 -10.83
N LYS A 13 -8.06 -12.53 -11.05
CA LYS A 13 -7.05 -12.34 -9.99
C LYS A 13 -6.70 -10.87 -9.80
N VAL A 14 -6.78 -10.06 -10.87
CA VAL A 14 -6.65 -8.60 -10.78
C VAL A 14 -7.90 -7.95 -10.19
N ALA A 15 -9.10 -8.45 -10.47
CA ALA A 15 -10.36 -7.91 -9.91
C ALA A 15 -10.39 -7.94 -8.37
N GLY A 16 -10.00 -9.07 -7.75
CA GLY A 16 -9.94 -9.17 -6.28
C GLY A 16 -8.86 -8.30 -5.61
N LEU A 17 -7.86 -7.84 -6.39
CA LEU A 17 -6.84 -6.89 -5.94
C LEU A 17 -7.23 -5.42 -6.24
N MET A 18 -8.21 -5.22 -7.12
CA MET A 18 -8.84 -3.94 -7.46
C MET A 18 -10.08 -3.67 -6.60
N ASP A 19 -10.54 -4.65 -5.81
CA ASP A 19 -11.68 -4.51 -4.91
C ASP A 19 -11.46 -3.35 -3.92
N LEU A 20 -12.47 -2.49 -3.80
CA LEU A 20 -12.41 -1.29 -2.97
C LEU A 20 -12.73 -1.64 -1.53
N VAL A 21 -11.69 -1.65 -0.70
CA VAL A 21 -11.82 -1.92 0.72
C VAL A 21 -11.84 -0.61 1.52
N ASN A 22 -12.53 -0.64 2.66
CA ASN A 22 -12.62 0.51 3.55
C ASN A 22 -11.27 0.76 4.24
N LEU A 23 -10.79 2.00 4.15
CA LEU A 23 -9.57 2.43 4.81
C LEU A 23 -9.88 2.89 6.25
N PRO A 24 -9.09 2.48 7.25
CA PRO A 24 -9.07 3.11 8.57
C PRO A 24 -8.79 4.61 8.45
N THR A 25 -9.38 5.43 9.32
CA THR A 25 -9.28 6.90 9.29
C THR A 25 -7.83 7.39 9.19
N GLN A 26 -6.92 6.75 9.92
CA GLN A 26 -5.48 7.03 9.92
C GLN A 26 -4.83 6.90 8.54
N LEU A 27 -5.32 5.98 7.70
CA LEU A 27 -4.82 5.76 6.35
C LEU A 27 -5.49 6.64 5.31
N ARG A 28 -6.67 7.22 5.60
CA ARG A 28 -7.42 8.07 4.66
C ARG A 28 -6.65 9.33 4.33
N GLU A 29 -5.99 9.93 5.31
CA GLU A 29 -5.13 11.10 5.10
C GLU A 29 -4.01 10.77 4.10
N PHE A 30 -3.33 9.64 4.32
CA PHE A 30 -2.28 9.15 3.41
C PHE A 30 -2.84 8.79 2.03
N ALA A 31 -4.05 8.26 1.96
CA ALA A 31 -4.77 7.94 0.74
C ALA A 31 -5.32 9.17 -0.01
N GLY A 32 -5.07 10.40 0.47
CA GLY A 32 -5.53 11.65 -0.12
C GLY A 32 -7.02 11.92 0.14
N GLY A 33 -7.51 11.58 1.32
CA GLY A 33 -8.89 11.78 1.76
C GLY A 33 -9.87 10.70 1.29
N ARG A 34 -9.38 9.64 0.63
CA ARG A 34 -10.26 8.56 0.13
C ARG A 34 -10.67 7.63 1.26
N SER A 35 -11.98 7.38 1.35
CA SER A 35 -12.59 6.46 2.32
C SER A 35 -12.36 5.00 1.97
N GLN A 36 -12.23 4.71 0.67
CA GLN A 36 -12.04 3.37 0.12
C GLN A 36 -10.92 3.38 -0.91
N MET A 37 -10.10 2.33 -0.91
CA MET A 37 -9.03 2.15 -1.88
C MET A 37 -8.72 0.67 -2.06
N SER A 38 -8.32 0.27 -3.25
CA SER A 38 -7.92 -1.11 -3.48
C SER A 38 -6.53 -1.42 -2.92
N HIS A 39 -6.27 -2.69 -2.62
CA HIS A 39 -4.98 -3.14 -2.09
C HIS A 39 -3.81 -2.69 -2.99
N ILE A 40 -3.96 -2.87 -4.31
CA ILE A 40 -2.94 -2.42 -5.28
C ILE A 40 -2.80 -0.91 -5.27
N SER A 41 -3.90 -0.16 -5.30
CA SER A 41 -3.84 1.30 -5.36
C SER A 41 -3.15 1.88 -4.12
N PHE A 42 -3.44 1.30 -2.95
CA PHE A 42 -2.82 1.72 -1.70
C PHE A 42 -1.33 1.37 -1.67
N PHE A 43 -0.98 0.15 -2.07
CA PHE A 43 0.42 -0.27 -2.18
C PHE A 43 1.21 0.63 -3.15
N LEU A 44 0.68 0.92 -4.33
CA LEU A 44 1.32 1.80 -5.31
C LEU A 44 1.51 3.22 -4.76
N ARG A 45 0.56 3.72 -3.97
CA ARG A 45 0.65 5.03 -3.32
C ARG A 45 1.75 5.06 -2.26
N VAL A 46 1.79 4.05 -1.38
CA VAL A 46 2.87 3.90 -0.37
C VAL A 46 4.22 3.78 -1.07
N TRP A 47 4.32 2.96 -2.11
CA TRP A 47 5.52 2.76 -2.90
C TRP A 47 6.00 4.05 -3.59
N SER A 48 5.08 4.80 -4.20
CA SER A 48 5.39 6.08 -4.83
C SER A 48 5.91 7.07 -3.79
N TYR A 49 5.29 7.13 -2.61
CA TYR A 49 5.74 7.99 -1.52
C TYR A 49 7.14 7.61 -1.02
N ILE A 50 7.41 6.31 -0.85
CA ILE A 50 8.73 5.80 -0.45
C ILE A 50 9.81 6.23 -1.44
N LYS A 51 9.54 6.14 -2.74
CA LYS A 51 10.48 6.54 -3.78
C LYS A 51 10.69 8.05 -3.86
N ASP A 52 9.60 8.81 -3.80
CA ASP A 52 9.62 10.27 -3.86
C ASP A 52 10.42 10.86 -2.69
N ASN A 53 10.24 10.30 -1.50
CA ASN A 53 10.94 10.69 -0.28
C ASN A 53 12.28 9.96 -0.08
N LYS A 54 12.73 9.15 -1.05
CA LYS A 54 13.96 8.34 -0.98
C LYS A 54 14.13 7.59 0.35
N LEU A 55 13.05 6.99 0.84
CA LEU A 55 13.00 6.27 2.12
C LEU A 55 13.60 4.87 2.05
N GLN A 56 14.04 4.40 0.88
CA GLN A 56 14.75 3.12 0.76
C GLN A 56 16.16 3.24 1.34
N ASP A 57 16.59 2.21 2.06
CA ASP A 57 17.94 2.18 2.60
C ASP A 57 18.96 2.01 1.45
N PRO A 58 20.02 2.84 1.39
CA PRO A 58 21.00 2.80 0.31
C PRO A 58 21.84 1.50 0.34
N THR A 59 21.99 0.89 1.51
CA THR A 59 22.72 -0.36 1.68
C THR A 59 21.84 -1.57 1.37
N ASN A 60 20.56 -1.51 1.77
CA ASN A 60 19.62 -2.59 1.50
C ASN A 60 18.31 -2.06 0.91
N ARG A 61 18.16 -2.19 -0.42
CA ARG A 61 16.96 -1.74 -1.15
C ARG A 61 15.67 -2.47 -0.74
N ASN A 62 15.78 -3.57 0.01
CA ASN A 62 14.63 -4.29 0.57
C ASN A 62 14.09 -3.64 1.85
N ILE A 63 14.87 -2.78 2.50
CA ILE A 63 14.51 -2.08 3.74
C ILE A 63 14.03 -0.67 3.39
N VAL A 64 12.91 -0.30 3.99
CA VAL A 64 12.34 1.05 3.93
C VAL A 64 12.43 1.68 5.33
N LYS A 65 13.11 2.82 5.44
CA LYS A 65 13.06 3.66 6.63
C LYS A 65 11.73 4.38 6.67
N CYS A 66 10.94 4.08 7.68
CA CYS A 66 9.63 4.68 7.84
C CYS A 66 9.81 6.07 8.45
N ASP A 67 9.38 7.07 7.69
CA ASP A 67 9.20 8.44 8.19
C ASP A 67 8.00 8.50 9.17
N GLU A 68 7.78 9.61 9.86
CA GLU A 68 6.64 9.81 10.77
C GLU A 68 5.29 9.47 10.12
N LYS A 69 5.06 9.91 8.88
CA LYS A 69 3.83 9.57 8.16
C LYS A 69 3.74 8.07 7.82
N LEU A 70 4.85 7.47 7.42
CA LEU A 70 4.89 6.05 7.05
C LEU A 70 4.74 5.17 8.29
N LYS A 71 5.30 5.60 9.43
CA LYS A 71 5.15 4.94 10.73
C LYS A 71 3.68 4.83 11.10
N THR A 72 2.89 5.90 11.01
CA THR A 72 1.44 5.85 11.28
C THR A 72 0.73 4.83 10.39
N VAL A 73 1.12 4.74 9.12
CA VAL A 73 0.58 3.75 8.18
C VAL A 73 1.07 2.34 8.48
N LEU A 74 2.29 2.18 8.99
CA LEU A 74 2.96 0.90 9.18
C LEU A 74 2.99 0.45 10.64
N LEU A 75 1.96 0.81 11.41
CA LEU A 75 1.77 0.41 12.80
C LEU A 75 2.91 0.86 13.74
N GLY A 76 3.49 2.02 13.47
CA GLY A 76 4.58 2.62 14.24
C GLY A 76 5.96 2.03 13.96
N LYS A 77 6.10 1.09 13.00
CA LYS A 77 7.40 0.49 12.69
C LYS A 77 8.36 1.52 12.12
N SER A 78 9.55 1.63 12.70
CA SER A 78 10.59 2.57 12.23
C SER A 78 11.30 2.10 10.96
N LYS A 79 11.31 0.80 10.72
CA LYS A 79 11.88 0.16 9.53
C LYS A 79 10.96 -0.99 9.16
N VAL A 80 10.67 -1.14 7.88
CA VAL A 80 9.92 -2.29 7.37
C VAL A 80 10.63 -2.85 6.16
N GLU A 81 10.45 -4.15 5.92
CA GLU A 81 10.81 -4.74 4.63
C GLU A 81 9.70 -4.56 3.60
N LEU A 82 10.07 -4.51 2.33
CA LEU A 82 9.11 -4.47 1.22
C LEU A 82 8.16 -5.67 1.24
N SER A 83 8.62 -6.82 1.74
CA SER A 83 7.82 -8.03 1.95
C SER A 83 6.75 -7.86 3.04
N GLU A 84 6.96 -6.97 4.01
CA GLU A 84 5.99 -6.71 5.07
C GLU A 84 4.88 -5.74 4.63
N LEU A 85 5.13 -4.88 3.65
CA LEU A 85 4.12 -3.96 3.11
C LEU A 85 2.79 -4.66 2.77
N PRO A 86 2.74 -5.69 1.90
CA PRO A 86 1.49 -6.36 1.57
C PRO A 86 0.84 -7.05 2.78
N MET A 87 1.63 -7.45 3.78
CA MET A 87 1.12 -8.06 5.01
C MET A 87 0.47 -7.00 5.93
N ILE A 88 1.12 -5.85 6.11
CA ILE A 88 0.59 -4.73 6.88
C ILE A 88 -0.65 -4.14 6.20
N VAL A 89 -0.62 -4.00 4.88
CA VAL A 89 -1.76 -3.57 4.09
C VAL A 89 -2.95 -4.51 4.28
N LYS A 90 -2.73 -5.83 4.26
CA LYS A 90 -3.77 -6.83 4.59
C LYS A 90 -4.32 -6.67 6.01
N LEU A 91 -3.50 -6.29 7.00
CA LEU A 91 -3.96 -6.09 8.38
C LEU A 91 -4.89 -4.88 8.51
N HIS A 92 -4.66 -3.83 7.72
CA HIS A 92 -5.53 -2.65 7.69
C HIS A 92 -6.86 -2.90 6.98
N PHE A 93 -6.91 -3.92 6.13
CA PHE A 93 -8.08 -4.32 5.38
C PHE A 93 -8.62 -5.64 5.92
N PRO A 94 -9.43 -5.61 7.01
CA PRO A 94 -10.11 -6.80 7.47
C PRO A 94 -10.94 -7.32 6.31
N ARG A 95 -10.58 -8.52 5.85
CA ARG A 95 -11.30 -9.20 4.77
C ARG A 95 -12.69 -9.52 5.31
N PHE A 96 -13.65 -8.64 5.06
CA PHE A 96 -15.04 -8.96 5.34
C PHE A 96 -15.46 -10.01 4.30
N PRO A 97 -15.76 -11.26 4.72
CA PRO A 97 -16.56 -12.10 3.86
C PRO A 97 -17.93 -11.42 3.78
N ARG A 98 -18.35 -11.05 2.56
CA ARG A 98 -19.79 -10.90 2.30
C ARG A 98 -20.39 -12.29 2.16
#